data_AF-A0A1N6SWW3-F1
#
_entry.id   AF-A0A1N6SWW3-F1
#
_cell.length_a   1.000
_cell.length_b   1.000
_cell.length_c   1.000
_cell.angle_alpha   90.00
_cell.angle_beta   90.00
_cell.angle_gamma   90.00
#
_symmetry.space_group_name_H-M   'P 1'
#
loop_
_entity.id
_entity.type
_entity.pdbx_description
1 polymer ?
#
loop_
_entity_poly.entity_id
_entity_poly.type
_entity_poly.pdbx_seq_one_letter_code
_entity_poly.pdbx_strand_id
1 'polypeptide(L)'
;MQVNVQTLPPVYLAGASFFGNPFTSHAAWTEENEIGLLWQRYLSLLREQTPVPSGEEAPRGEFFELHILHPGSRLRGEYEVFVGHPVQLSEISLWPLPFSLKIIPPGEYGIFWLSGAAAAEDWTENLELPAGYSLDSSFSVLRYDHRFQGMDRLDESLVQIHAPLLRH
;
A
#
# COMPACT_ATOMS: atom_id res chain seq x y z
N MET A 1 -7.51 -8.26 17.65
CA MET A 1 -6.61 -7.08 17.66
C MET A 1 -7.45 -5.80 17.67
N GLN A 2 -7.34 -5.00 18.73
CA GLN A 2 -8.08 -3.76 18.86
C GLN A 2 -7.46 -2.65 17.97
N VAL A 3 -8.29 -1.96 17.20
CA VAL A 3 -7.85 -0.86 16.34
C VAL A 3 -8.08 0.51 16.94
N ASN A 4 -7.19 1.44 16.61
CA ASN A 4 -7.41 2.86 16.84
C ASN A 4 -8.12 3.46 15.62
N VAL A 5 -9.39 3.87 15.78
CA VAL A 5 -10.13 4.51 14.69
C VAL A 5 -9.70 5.98 14.56
N GLN A 6 -9.29 6.37 13.36
CA GLN A 6 -8.88 7.74 13.06
C GLN A 6 -9.59 8.25 11.81
N THR A 7 -9.99 9.53 11.82
CA THR A 7 -10.43 10.22 10.61
C THR A 7 -9.20 10.76 9.87
N LEU A 8 -9.00 10.34 8.63
CA LEU A 8 -7.85 10.71 7.81
C LEU A 8 -8.26 11.58 6.61
N PRO A 9 -7.41 12.56 6.21
CA PRO A 9 -7.56 13.29 4.95
C PRO A 9 -7.22 12.41 3.74
N PRO A 10 -7.50 12.85 2.49
CA PRO A 10 -7.03 12.11 1.32
C PRO A 10 -5.49 12.08 1.26
N VAL A 11 -4.94 10.98 0.76
CA VAL A 11 -3.52 10.87 0.43
C VAL A 11 -3.37 10.69 -1.08
N TYR A 12 -2.65 11.59 -1.72
CA TYR A 12 -2.33 11.53 -3.15
C TYR A 12 -1.02 10.78 -3.33
N LEU A 13 -1.02 9.79 -4.21
CA LEU A 13 0.12 8.91 -4.42
C LEU A 13 0.56 8.95 -5.89
N ALA A 14 1.87 8.98 -6.11
CA ALA A 14 2.48 8.65 -7.40
C ALA A 14 3.27 7.34 -7.26
N GLY A 15 3.11 6.46 -8.24
CA GLY A 15 3.56 5.07 -8.10
C GLY A 15 3.43 4.25 -9.37
N ALA A 16 3.32 2.94 -9.20
CA ALA A 16 3.07 1.98 -10.27
C ALA A 16 2.03 0.95 -9.82
N SER A 17 1.30 0.39 -10.80
CA SER A 17 0.31 -0.67 -10.57
C SER A 17 0.69 -1.98 -11.26
N PHE A 18 0.31 -3.08 -10.65
CA PHE A 18 0.20 -4.41 -11.23
C PHE A 18 -1.27 -4.85 -11.16
N PHE A 19 -1.79 -5.51 -12.20
CA PHE A 19 -3.11 -6.14 -12.17
C PHE A 19 -2.98 -7.58 -12.67
N GLY A 20 -3.48 -8.52 -11.88
CA GLY A 20 -3.40 -9.95 -12.16
C GLY A 20 -3.42 -10.74 -10.86
N ASN A 21 -3.08 -12.02 -10.91
CA ASN A 21 -2.85 -12.80 -9.69
C ASN A 21 -1.38 -12.64 -9.27
N PRO A 22 -1.09 -11.97 -8.14
CA PRO A 22 0.28 -11.65 -7.76
C PRO A 22 1.11 -12.84 -7.29
N PHE A 23 0.46 -13.99 -7.05
CA PHE A 23 1.09 -15.23 -6.60
C PHE A 23 1.09 -16.32 -7.67
N THR A 24 0.87 -15.94 -8.94
CA THR A 24 0.85 -16.90 -10.06
C THR A 24 2.21 -17.55 -10.28
N SER A 25 3.29 -16.79 -10.09
CA SER A 25 4.67 -17.20 -10.34
C SER A 25 5.37 -17.73 -9.09
N HIS A 26 5.19 -17.07 -7.94
CA HIS A 26 5.81 -17.41 -6.65
C HIS A 26 4.89 -17.05 -5.48
N ALA A 27 5.18 -17.57 -4.28
CA ALA A 27 4.42 -17.28 -3.06
C ALA A 27 4.54 -15.80 -2.62
N ALA A 28 3.76 -15.39 -1.62
CA ALA A 28 3.85 -14.04 -1.06
C ALA A 28 5.26 -13.69 -0.55
N TRP A 29 5.64 -12.41 -0.69
CA TRP A 29 6.91 -11.83 -0.23
C TRP A 29 8.23 -12.44 -0.73
N THR A 30 8.25 -13.07 -1.90
CA THR A 30 9.50 -13.26 -2.66
C THR A 30 9.74 -12.04 -3.55
N GLU A 31 10.99 -11.57 -3.67
CA GLU A 31 11.33 -10.51 -4.66
C GLU A 31 10.95 -10.90 -6.09
N GLU A 32 10.77 -12.20 -6.33
CA GLU A 32 10.44 -12.84 -7.60
C GLU A 32 8.93 -12.96 -7.86
N ASN A 33 8.07 -12.58 -6.91
CA ASN A 33 6.64 -12.49 -7.18
C ASN A 33 6.29 -11.14 -7.80
N GLU A 34 5.04 -11.00 -8.26
CA GLU A 34 4.63 -9.81 -9.00
C GLU A 34 4.66 -8.54 -8.15
N ILE A 35 4.55 -8.65 -6.83
CA ILE A 35 4.64 -7.51 -5.89
C ILE A 35 6.11 -7.06 -5.75
N GLY A 36 7.04 -8.00 -5.62
CA GLY A 36 8.47 -7.73 -5.60
C GLY A 36 8.95 -7.07 -6.90
N LEU A 37 8.55 -7.62 -8.06
CA LEU A 37 8.83 -7.05 -9.38
C LEU A 37 8.22 -5.66 -9.55
N LEU A 38 7.01 -5.44 -9.02
CA LEU A 38 6.36 -4.13 -9.01
C LEU A 38 7.20 -3.10 -8.24
N TRP A 39 7.67 -3.45 -7.03
CA TRP A 39 8.55 -2.60 -6.23
C TRP A 39 9.88 -2.31 -6.96
N GLN A 40 10.53 -3.32 -7.53
CA GLN A 40 11.77 -3.14 -8.28
C GLN A 40 11.59 -2.19 -9.48
N ARG A 41 10.50 -2.36 -10.23
CA ARG A 41 10.15 -1.48 -11.35
C ARG A 41 9.92 -0.05 -10.88
N TYR A 42 9.13 0.14 -9.83
CA TYR A 42 8.84 1.46 -9.29
C TYR A 42 10.09 2.17 -8.75
N LEU A 43 10.94 1.49 -7.99
CA LEU A 43 12.20 2.06 -7.51
C LEU A 43 13.17 2.38 -8.66
N SER A 44 13.13 1.63 -9.76
CA SER A 44 13.90 1.95 -10.97
C SER A 44 13.39 3.23 -11.64
N LEU A 45 12.06 3.41 -11.76
CA LEU A 45 11.46 4.64 -12.28
C LEU A 45 11.88 5.86 -11.46
N LEU A 46 11.89 5.76 -10.11
CA LEU A 46 12.35 6.86 -9.25
C LEU A 46 13.82 7.23 -9.50
N ARG A 47 14.71 6.24 -9.66
CA ARG A 47 16.13 6.48 -9.93
C ARG A 47 16.37 7.15 -11.28
N GLU A 48 15.66 6.73 -12.32
CA GLU A 48 15.81 7.25 -13.68
C GLU A 48 15.25 8.67 -13.84
N GLN A 49 14.26 9.04 -13.03
CA GLN A 49 13.51 10.30 -13.15
C GLN A 49 14.02 11.40 -12.20
N THR A 50 15.26 11.31 -11.74
CA THR A 50 15.83 12.30 -10.81
C THR A 50 16.26 13.58 -11.55
N PRO A 51 15.81 14.78 -11.11
CA PRO A 51 15.00 15.04 -9.92
C PRO A 51 13.51 14.73 -10.15
N VAL A 52 12.91 14.01 -9.21
CA VAL A 52 11.45 13.86 -9.15
C VAL A 52 10.80 15.23 -8.88
N PRO A 53 9.57 15.49 -9.35
CA PRO A 53 8.90 16.79 -9.21
C PRO A 53 8.84 17.36 -7.78
N SER A 54 8.94 16.51 -6.76
CA SER A 54 8.94 16.90 -5.35
C SER A 54 10.25 17.52 -4.84
N GLY A 55 11.34 17.52 -5.63
CA GLY A 55 12.59 18.23 -5.29
C GLY A 55 13.35 17.69 -4.06
N GLU A 56 12.80 16.72 -3.34
CA GLU A 56 13.45 16.02 -2.24
C GLU A 56 14.33 14.90 -2.79
N GLU A 57 15.53 14.71 -2.22
CA GLU A 57 16.32 13.50 -2.43
C GLU A 57 15.40 12.28 -2.25
N ALA A 58 15.44 11.33 -3.19
CA ALA A 58 14.58 10.14 -3.24
C ALA A 58 14.20 9.66 -1.82
N PRO A 59 12.91 9.53 -1.50
CA PRO A 59 12.47 9.69 -0.13
C PRO A 59 13.14 8.66 0.77
N ARG A 60 13.87 9.15 1.79
CA ARG A 60 13.97 8.49 3.10
C ARG A 60 12.61 8.50 3.82
N GLY A 61 11.54 8.35 3.04
CA GLY A 61 10.19 8.78 3.36
C GLY A 61 9.21 7.63 3.24
N GLU A 62 7.95 7.99 3.40
CA GLU A 62 6.86 7.04 3.52
C GLU A 62 6.52 6.43 2.16
N PHE A 63 6.30 5.13 2.14
CA PHE A 63 5.77 4.43 0.97
C PHE A 63 4.48 3.71 1.31
N PHE A 64 3.69 3.46 0.28
CA PHE A 64 2.38 2.85 0.38
C PHE A 64 2.30 1.66 -0.55
N GLU A 65 1.68 0.58 -0.09
CA GLU A 65 1.24 -0.54 -0.89
C GLU A 65 -0.26 -0.75 -0.70
N LEU A 66 -0.99 -0.76 -1.80
CA LEU A 66 -2.44 -0.87 -1.82
C LEU A 66 -2.81 -2.18 -2.49
N HIS A 67 -3.66 -2.97 -1.84
CA HIS A 67 -4.29 -4.15 -2.46
C HIS A 67 -5.74 -3.79 -2.74
N ILE A 68 -6.13 -3.74 -4.02
CA ILE A 68 -7.41 -3.20 -4.47
C ILE A 68 -8.19 -4.30 -5.17
N LEU A 69 -9.33 -4.68 -4.61
CA LEU A 69 -10.23 -5.68 -5.17
C LEU A 69 -11.18 -5.04 -6.17
N HIS A 70 -11.30 -5.68 -7.33
CA HIS A 70 -12.21 -5.32 -8.41
C HIS A 70 -13.38 -6.31 -8.47
N PRO A 71 -14.48 -5.99 -9.20
CA PRO A 71 -15.53 -6.96 -9.47
C PRO A 71 -14.97 -8.26 -10.06
N GLY A 72 -15.23 -9.37 -9.38
CA GLY A 72 -14.73 -10.71 -9.76
C GLY A 72 -13.33 -11.05 -9.26
N SER A 73 -12.64 -10.18 -8.51
CA SER A 73 -11.32 -10.49 -7.93
C SER A 73 -11.36 -11.72 -7.04
N ARG A 74 -12.36 -11.82 -6.15
CA ARG A 74 -12.54 -12.99 -5.27
C ARG A 74 -12.77 -14.30 -6.04
N LEU A 75 -13.32 -14.23 -7.24
CA LEU A 75 -13.60 -15.41 -8.07
C LEU A 75 -12.35 -15.86 -8.85
N ARG A 76 -11.56 -14.90 -9.36
CA ARG A 76 -10.43 -15.17 -10.25
C ARG A 76 -9.08 -15.19 -9.56
N GLY A 77 -8.99 -14.67 -8.35
CA GLY A 77 -7.73 -14.41 -7.65
C GLY A 77 -6.93 -13.24 -8.22
N GLU A 78 -7.48 -12.51 -9.20
CA GLU A 78 -6.84 -11.37 -9.83
C GLU A 78 -7.23 -10.07 -9.13
N TYR A 79 -6.28 -9.23 -8.77
CA TYR A 79 -6.55 -7.93 -8.17
C TYR A 79 -5.44 -6.93 -8.52
N GLU A 80 -5.66 -5.67 -8.17
CA GLU A 80 -4.65 -4.64 -8.39
C GLU A 80 -3.77 -4.48 -7.15
N VAL A 81 -2.45 -4.48 -7.35
CA VAL A 81 -1.49 -4.02 -6.36
C VAL A 81 -0.89 -2.72 -6.85
N PHE A 82 -0.89 -1.68 -6.02
CA PHE A 82 -0.24 -0.41 -6.32
C PHE A 82 0.81 -0.10 -5.26
N VAL A 83 1.99 0.36 -5.68
CA VAL A 83 3.04 0.85 -4.78
C VAL A 83 3.40 2.27 -5.15
N GLY A 84 3.64 3.13 -4.16
CA GLY A 84 3.94 4.53 -4.40
C GLY A 84 4.37 5.30 -3.18
N HIS A 85 4.52 6.61 -3.34
CA HIS A 85 4.81 7.55 -2.26
C HIS A 85 3.84 8.74 -2.30
N PRO A 86 3.66 9.46 -1.17
CA PRO A 86 2.86 10.68 -1.13
C PRO A 86 3.40 11.77 -2.05
N VAL A 87 2.48 12.49 -2.69
CA VAL A 87 2.79 13.65 -3.53
C VAL A 87 1.82 14.80 -3.23
N GLN A 88 2.19 16.02 -3.59
CA GLN A 88 1.29 17.16 -3.48
C GLN A 88 0.31 17.18 -4.66
N LEU A 89 -0.95 17.51 -4.39
CA LEU A 89 -1.98 17.65 -5.43
C LEU A 89 -1.58 18.66 -6.51
N SER A 90 -0.88 19.74 -6.13
CA SER A 90 -0.38 20.78 -7.05
C SER A 90 0.68 20.29 -8.03
N GLU A 91 1.31 19.14 -7.75
CA GLU A 91 2.43 18.59 -8.54
C GLU A 91 2.00 17.42 -9.42
N ILE A 92 0.75 16.96 -9.32
CA ILE A 92 0.26 15.77 -10.03
C ILE A 92 0.48 15.86 -11.55
N SER A 93 0.28 17.04 -12.15
CA SER A 93 0.49 17.27 -13.59
C SER A 93 1.94 17.25 -14.03
N LEU A 94 2.90 17.27 -13.10
CA LEU A 94 4.33 17.20 -13.36
C LEU A 94 4.85 15.76 -13.41
N TRP A 95 4.03 14.78 -13.01
CA TRP A 95 4.45 13.39 -12.98
C TRP A 95 4.54 12.78 -14.38
N PRO A 96 5.66 12.10 -14.71
CA PRO A 96 5.88 11.46 -16.00
C PRO A 96 4.87 10.34 -16.31
N LEU A 97 4.60 10.11 -17.60
CA LEU A 97 3.66 9.09 -18.09
C LEU A 97 3.82 7.68 -17.49
N PRO A 98 5.03 7.15 -17.22
CA PRO A 98 5.18 5.84 -16.60
C PRO A 98 4.59 5.72 -15.18
N PHE A 99 4.33 6.83 -14.49
CA PHE A 99 3.73 6.80 -13.16
C PHE A 99 2.20 6.70 -13.23
N SER A 100 1.66 5.87 -12.35
CA SER A 100 0.24 5.84 -12.04
C SER A 100 -0.04 6.73 -10.83
N LEU A 101 -1.18 7.40 -10.85
CA LEU A 101 -1.63 8.28 -9.78
C LEU A 101 -2.86 7.66 -9.11
N LYS A 102 -2.84 7.60 -7.78
CA LYS A 102 -3.98 7.13 -6.98
C LYS A 102 -4.24 8.06 -5.82
N ILE A 103 -5.48 8.02 -5.34
CA ILE A 103 -5.93 8.78 -4.18
C ILE A 103 -6.49 7.78 -3.19
N ILE A 104 -5.91 7.71 -2.00
CA ILE A 104 -6.56 7.07 -0.85
C ILE A 104 -7.66 8.04 -0.40
N PRO A 105 -8.94 7.62 -0.37
CA PRO A 105 -10.04 8.53 -0.05
C PRO A 105 -9.96 8.98 1.42
N PRO A 106 -10.43 10.20 1.75
CA PRO A 106 -10.62 10.57 3.15
C PRO A 106 -11.70 9.69 3.78
N GLY A 107 -11.60 9.48 5.08
CA GLY A 107 -12.58 8.65 5.78
C GLY A 107 -12.07 8.19 7.14
N GLU A 108 -12.77 7.23 7.72
CA GLU A 108 -12.35 6.60 8.96
C GLU A 108 -11.59 5.31 8.68
N TYR A 109 -10.47 5.15 9.38
CA TYR A 109 -9.58 4.03 9.22
C TYR A 109 -9.25 3.44 10.59
N GLY A 110 -9.23 2.11 10.69
CA GLY A 110 -8.61 1.41 11.79
C GLY A 110 -7.10 1.39 11.57
N ILE A 111 -6.35 1.97 12.50
CA ILE A 111 -4.89 2.10 12.42
C ILE A 111 -4.22 1.21 13.45
N PHE A 112 -3.30 0.36 12.99
CA PHE A 112 -2.51 -0.52 13.84
C PHE A 112 -1.19 -0.90 13.17
N TRP A 113 -0.29 -1.49 13.95
CA TRP A 113 1.05 -1.90 13.50
C TRP A 113 1.15 -3.41 13.52
N LEU A 114 1.73 -3.97 12.47
CA LEU A 114 2.11 -5.38 12.37
C LEU A 114 3.62 -5.48 12.21
N SER A 115 4.19 -6.61 12.67
CA SER A 115 5.50 -7.01 12.20
C SER A 115 5.45 -7.29 10.70
N GLY A 116 6.59 -7.20 10.01
CA GLY A 116 6.65 -7.51 8.58
C GLY A 116 6.10 -8.90 8.26
N ALA A 117 6.40 -9.90 9.11
CA ALA A 117 5.90 -11.26 8.94
C ALA A 117 4.37 -11.35 9.11
N ALA A 118 3.79 -10.67 10.10
CA ALA A 118 2.34 -10.66 10.30
C ALA A 118 1.59 -9.86 9.22
N ALA A 119 2.22 -8.85 8.62
CA ALA A 119 1.65 -8.12 7.49
C ALA A 119 1.54 -8.95 6.21
N ALA A 120 2.22 -10.11 6.15
CA ALA A 120 2.15 -11.06 5.04
C ALA A 120 0.95 -12.00 5.10
N GLU A 121 0.34 -12.13 6.26
CA GLU A 121 -0.82 -13.00 6.50
C GLU A 121 -2.13 -12.24 6.29
N ASP A 122 -3.24 -12.98 6.21
CA ASP A 122 -4.57 -12.35 6.24
C ASP A 122 -4.88 -11.84 7.65
N TRP A 123 -4.51 -10.60 7.92
CA TRP A 123 -4.78 -9.92 9.18
C TRP A 123 -6.25 -9.56 9.38
N THR A 124 -7.10 -9.64 8.34
CA THR A 124 -8.48 -9.19 8.42
C THR A 124 -9.34 -10.06 9.34
N GLU A 125 -9.02 -11.35 9.45
CA GLU A 125 -9.74 -12.29 10.30
C GLU A 125 -9.58 -11.99 11.81
N ASN A 126 -8.48 -11.34 12.18
CA ASN A 126 -8.11 -11.09 13.57
C ASN A 126 -8.50 -9.69 14.08
N LEU A 127 -9.26 -8.94 13.28
CA LEU A 127 -9.65 -7.57 13.59
C LEU A 127 -10.84 -7.47 14.53
N GLU A 128 -10.66 -6.76 15.65
CA GLU A 128 -11.76 -6.39 16.54
C GLU A 128 -12.16 -4.95 16.27
N LEU A 129 -13.24 -4.77 15.51
CA LEU A 129 -13.79 -3.46 15.18
C LEU A 129 -14.73 -2.94 16.27
N PRO A 130 -14.77 -1.61 16.51
CA PRO A 130 -15.77 -1.03 17.41
C PRO A 130 -17.20 -1.23 16.89
N ALA A 131 -18.17 -1.21 17.81
CA ALA A 131 -19.59 -1.29 17.44
C ALA A 131 -19.98 -0.15 16.47
N GLY A 132 -20.78 -0.48 15.45
CA GLY A 132 -21.20 0.45 14.41
C GLY A 132 -20.25 0.59 13.23
N TYR A 133 -19.14 -0.16 13.20
CA TYR A 133 -18.21 -0.21 12.08
C TYR A 133 -18.19 -1.57 11.38
N SER A 134 -17.93 -1.54 10.07
CA SER A 134 -17.43 -2.69 9.30
C SER A 134 -16.19 -2.31 8.50
N LEU A 135 -15.44 -3.32 8.06
CA LEU A 135 -14.29 -3.15 7.18
C LEU A 135 -14.78 -2.96 5.73
N ASP A 136 -14.32 -1.90 5.07
CA ASP A 136 -14.40 -1.82 3.61
C ASP A 136 -13.37 -2.79 3.00
N SER A 137 -13.85 -3.96 2.58
CA SER A 137 -12.98 -4.99 1.98
C SER A 137 -12.63 -4.72 0.51
N SER A 138 -12.98 -3.56 -0.06
CA SER A 138 -12.66 -3.24 -1.46
C SER A 138 -11.19 -2.86 -1.65
N PHE A 139 -10.50 -2.42 -0.61
CA PHE A 139 -9.05 -2.21 -0.64
C PHE A 139 -8.44 -2.31 0.76
N SER A 140 -7.13 -2.51 0.80
CA SER A 140 -6.33 -2.34 2.00
C SER A 140 -5.08 -1.51 1.72
N VAL A 141 -4.53 -0.90 2.77
CA VAL A 141 -3.41 0.02 2.66
C VAL A 141 -2.35 -0.35 3.69
N LEU A 142 -1.16 -0.63 3.21
CA LEU A 142 0.06 -0.81 3.98
C LEU A 142 0.91 0.45 3.83
N ARG A 143 1.31 1.05 4.95
CA ARG A 143 2.24 2.19 4.98
C ARG A 143 3.56 1.76 5.60
N TYR A 144 4.63 1.96 4.84
CA TYR A 144 6.01 1.72 5.23
C TYR A 144 6.67 3.05 5.57
N ASP A 145 7.38 3.10 6.68
CA ASP A 145 8.26 4.21 7.03
C ASP A 145 9.64 3.68 7.44
N HIS A 146 10.47 4.53 8.07
CA HIS A 146 11.81 4.17 8.53
C HIS A 146 11.90 2.91 9.43
N ARG A 147 10.78 2.42 9.96
CA ARG A 147 10.72 1.16 10.73
C ARG A 147 10.69 -0.09 9.87
N PHE A 148 10.43 0.02 8.57
CA PHE A 148 10.62 -1.10 7.64
C PHE A 148 12.10 -1.21 7.26
N GLN A 149 12.73 -2.33 7.62
CA GLN A 149 14.17 -2.55 7.47
C GLN A 149 14.55 -3.33 6.19
N GLY A 150 13.56 -3.61 5.34
CA GLY A 150 13.73 -4.41 4.14
C GLY A 150 13.46 -5.89 4.36
N MET A 151 13.48 -6.64 3.26
CA MET A 151 13.07 -8.05 3.21
C MET A 151 13.95 -8.97 4.06
N ASP A 152 15.24 -8.71 4.13
CA ASP A 152 16.19 -9.51 4.92
C ASP A 152 16.00 -9.38 6.44
N ARG A 153 15.25 -8.36 6.88
CA ARG A 153 15.01 -8.04 8.30
C ARG A 153 13.52 -7.87 8.58
N LEU A 154 12.72 -8.76 7.99
CA LEU A 154 11.26 -8.71 8.07
C LEU A 154 10.74 -8.83 9.51
N ASP A 155 11.38 -9.66 10.33
CA ASP A 155 11.02 -9.87 11.75
C ASP A 155 11.27 -8.62 12.61
N GLU A 156 12.20 -7.77 12.20
CA GLU A 156 12.52 -6.50 12.87
C GLU A 156 11.73 -5.33 12.26
N SER A 157 11.05 -5.55 11.16
CA SER A 157 10.32 -4.54 10.41
C SER A 157 8.92 -4.34 10.98
N LEU A 158 8.45 -3.09 10.96
CA LEU A 158 7.06 -2.76 11.27
C LEU A 158 6.38 -2.11 10.07
N VAL A 159 5.13 -2.53 9.84
CA VAL A 159 4.25 -2.00 8.79
C VAL A 159 2.99 -1.46 9.44
N GLN A 160 2.56 -0.27 9.04
CA GLN A 160 1.28 0.27 9.50
C GLN A 160 0.17 -0.19 8.58
N ILE A 161 -0.87 -0.76 9.13
CA ILE A 161 -2.08 -1.06 8.39
C ILE A 161 -3.06 0.09 8.56
N HIS A 162 -3.63 0.53 7.45
CA HIS A 162 -4.72 1.48 7.38
C HIS A 162 -5.93 0.73 6.81
N ALA A 163 -6.79 0.24 7.72
CA ALA A 163 -7.96 -0.56 7.38
C ALA A 163 -9.17 0.38 7.17
N PRO A 164 -9.66 0.60 5.92
CA PRO A 164 -10.77 1.50 5.66
C PRO A 164 -12.07 1.00 6.31
N LEU A 165 -12.82 1.90 6.95
CA LEU A 165 -14.02 1.55 7.70
C LEU A 165 -15.29 2.19 7.11
N LEU A 166 -16.41 1.47 7.23
CA LEU A 166 -17.75 1.93 6.92
C LEU A 166 -18.56 2.04 8.22
N ARG A 167 -19.43 3.06 8.32
CA ARG A 167 -20.41 3.20 9.41
C ARG A 167 -21.75 2.56 9.05
N HIS A 168 -22.45 2.06 10.06
CA HIS A 168 -23.82 1.54 9.96
C HIS A 168 -24.77 2.24 10.93
#